data_AF-A0A6F8TF19-F1
#
_entry.id   AF-A0A6F8TF19-F1
#
_cell.length_a   1.000
_cell.length_b   1.000
_cell.length_c   1.000
_cell.angle_alpha   90.00
_cell.angle_beta   90.00
_cell.angle_gamma   90.00
#
_symmetry.space_group_name_H-M   'P 1'
#
loop_
_entity.id
_entity.type
_entity.pdbx_description
1 polymer ?
#
loop_
_entity_poly.entity_id
_entity_poly.type
_entity_poly.pdbx_seq_one_letter_code
_entity_poly.pdbx_strand_id
1 'polypeptide(L)'
;MNMSFKIQAEKCATLPILQQRLKLNVQILPESSTTLDCLLNDDVCRQVLQDFATRIHAKNLTCATSLFVKYWCTSWILPFLYCHAAVLPFVKWDSSALVIDLPEQWYWDRTLQLNQTSFYSFQIIHLQEFNDLIEQLNVLFKQLAKIGRVPYVLLWENVAVRVVQFYHSLQIKI
;
A
#
# COMPACT_ATOMS: atom_id res chain seq x y z
N MET A 1 29.87 -16.44 5.28
CA MET A 1 28.48 -16.87 5.03
C MET A 1 27.77 -15.70 4.35
N ASN A 2 27.43 -15.85 3.07
CA ASN A 2 27.12 -14.73 2.17
C ASN A 2 25.89 -13.93 2.63
N MET A 3 26.06 -12.61 2.74
CA MET A 3 25.00 -11.67 3.11
C MET A 3 23.77 -11.80 2.20
N SER A 4 23.95 -12.14 0.92
CA SER A 4 22.85 -12.39 -0.03
C SER A 4 22.02 -13.63 0.31
N PHE A 5 22.63 -14.71 0.82
CA PHE A 5 21.91 -15.93 1.23
C PHE A 5 21.06 -15.68 2.49
N LYS A 6 21.57 -14.87 3.42
CA LYS A 6 20.83 -14.50 4.63
C LYS A 6 19.62 -13.61 4.30
N ILE A 7 19.82 -12.62 3.42
CA ILE A 7 18.75 -11.78 2.89
C ILE A 7 17.70 -12.61 2.13
N GLN A 8 18.13 -13.62 1.35
CA GLN A 8 17.21 -14.49 0.60
C GLN A 8 16.42 -15.46 1.49
N ALA A 9 17.01 -15.91 2.60
CA ALA A 9 16.31 -16.70 3.60
C ALA A 9 15.30 -15.88 4.43
N GLU A 10 15.66 -14.64 4.81
CA GLU A 10 14.77 -13.70 5.51
C GLU A 10 13.60 -13.25 4.61
N LYS A 11 13.87 -13.00 3.31
CA LYS A 11 12.86 -12.75 2.25
C LYS A 11 11.80 -13.85 2.19
N CYS A 12 12.23 -15.11 2.20
CA CYS A 12 11.32 -16.26 2.14
C CYS A 12 10.48 -16.44 3.41
N ALA A 13 10.84 -15.84 4.54
CA ALA A 13 10.12 -16.00 5.80
C ALA A 13 9.01 -14.94 5.97
N THR A 14 9.26 -13.67 5.68
CA THR A 14 8.27 -12.60 5.97
C THR A 14 7.05 -12.65 5.05
N LEU A 15 7.22 -12.91 3.75
CA LEU A 15 6.10 -12.92 2.81
C LEU A 15 5.05 -13.99 3.14
N PRO A 16 5.43 -15.26 3.41
CA PRO A 16 4.48 -16.24 3.92
C PRO A 16 3.84 -15.82 5.25
N ILE A 17 4.57 -15.15 6.15
CA ILE A 17 4.00 -14.67 7.41
C ILE A 17 2.89 -13.64 7.13
N LEU A 18 3.11 -12.68 6.25
CA LEU A 18 2.08 -11.69 5.88
C LEU A 18 0.89 -12.34 5.16
N GLN A 19 1.17 -13.28 4.25
CA GLN A 19 0.14 -14.03 3.55
C GLN A 19 -0.70 -14.89 4.51
N GLN A 20 -0.10 -15.50 5.54
CA GLN A 20 -0.81 -16.35 6.49
C GLN A 20 -1.52 -15.54 7.59
N ARG A 21 -0.84 -14.53 8.15
CA ARG A 21 -1.30 -13.78 9.32
C ARG A 21 -2.22 -12.62 8.95
N LEU A 22 -1.89 -11.89 7.89
CA LEU A 22 -2.71 -10.78 7.39
C LEU A 22 -3.59 -11.21 6.22
N LYS A 23 -3.47 -12.43 5.69
CA LYS A 23 -4.25 -12.89 4.52
C LYS A 23 -4.08 -11.98 3.31
N LEU A 24 -2.91 -11.35 3.19
CA LEU A 24 -2.57 -10.50 2.07
C LEU A 24 -2.07 -11.36 0.91
N ASN A 25 -2.57 -11.11 -0.30
CA ASN A 25 -1.89 -11.49 -1.51
C ASN A 25 -0.74 -10.50 -1.78
N VAL A 26 0.44 -11.00 -2.13
CA VAL A 26 1.57 -10.14 -2.50
C VAL A 26 1.91 -10.39 -3.95
N GLN A 27 1.82 -9.33 -4.76
CA GLN A 27 2.13 -9.37 -6.18
C GLN A 27 3.39 -8.55 -6.44
N ILE A 28 4.30 -9.13 -7.22
CA ILE A 28 5.51 -8.47 -7.69
C ILE A 28 5.26 -8.13 -9.15
N LEU A 29 5.34 -6.84 -9.48
CA LEU A 29 5.04 -6.32 -10.80
C LEU A 29 6.30 -5.73 -11.46
N PRO A 30 6.34 -5.67 -12.80
CA PRO A 30 7.50 -5.17 -13.54
C PRO A 30 7.91 -3.74 -13.13
N GLU A 31 9.18 -3.38 -13.35
CA GLU A 31 9.70 -2.04 -13.03
C GLU A 31 9.00 -0.91 -13.80
N SER A 32 8.37 -1.23 -14.94
CA SER A 32 7.61 -0.28 -15.76
C SER A 32 6.21 0.03 -15.21
N SER A 33 5.78 -0.61 -14.12
CA SER A 33 4.46 -0.40 -13.54
C SER A 33 4.32 0.97 -12.86
N THR A 34 3.11 1.52 -12.86
CA THR A 34 2.81 2.80 -12.21
C THR A 34 2.92 2.68 -10.68
N THR A 35 3.74 3.53 -10.06
CA THR A 35 3.97 3.54 -8.60
C THR A 35 3.25 4.72 -7.93
N LEU A 36 3.32 4.83 -6.60
CA LEU A 36 2.67 5.96 -5.90
C LEU A 36 3.26 7.30 -6.30
N ASP A 37 4.57 7.36 -6.55
CA ASP A 37 5.24 8.58 -6.98
C ASP A 37 4.68 9.10 -8.30
N CYS A 38 4.26 8.21 -9.18
CA CYS A 38 3.63 8.60 -10.44
C CYS A 38 2.33 9.40 -10.21
N LEU A 39 1.62 9.17 -9.11
CA LEU A 39 0.40 9.92 -8.78
C LEU A 39 0.67 11.37 -8.36
N LEU A 40 1.93 11.77 -8.13
CA LEU A 40 2.27 13.17 -7.89
C LEU A 40 2.11 14.03 -9.15
N ASN A 41 2.03 13.39 -10.33
CA ASN A 41 1.66 14.04 -11.57
C ASN A 41 0.12 14.15 -11.68
N ASP A 42 -0.39 15.35 -12.00
CA ASP A 42 -1.82 15.64 -12.11
C ASP A 42 -2.56 14.74 -13.12
N ASP A 43 -1.95 14.51 -14.29
CA ASP A 43 -2.58 13.76 -15.39
C ASP A 43 -2.61 12.27 -15.08
N VAL A 44 -1.48 11.72 -14.60
CA VAL A 44 -1.41 10.31 -14.18
C VAL A 44 -2.37 10.05 -13.03
N CYS A 45 -2.40 10.93 -12.02
CA CYS A 45 -3.31 10.80 -10.90
C CYS A 45 -4.77 10.79 -11.34
N ARG A 46 -5.14 11.69 -12.26
CA ARG A 46 -6.51 11.78 -12.77
C ARG A 46 -6.88 10.51 -13.54
N GLN A 47 -6.00 10.04 -14.41
CA GLN A 47 -6.21 8.84 -15.21
C GLN A 47 -6.42 7.62 -14.32
N VAL A 48 -5.52 7.37 -13.36
CA VAL A 48 -5.62 6.25 -12.42
C VAL A 48 -6.93 6.30 -11.62
N LEU A 49 -7.33 7.48 -11.14
CA LEU A 49 -8.58 7.64 -10.39
C LEU A 49 -9.83 7.45 -11.27
N GLN A 50 -9.78 7.81 -12.56
CA GLN A 50 -10.87 7.59 -13.51
C GLN A 50 -10.99 6.11 -13.91
N ASP A 51 -9.86 5.44 -14.14
CA ASP A 51 -9.82 4.01 -14.42
C ASP A 51 -10.36 3.22 -13.23
N PHE A 52 -9.92 3.60 -12.02
CA PHE A 52 -10.48 3.07 -10.79
C PHE A 52 -11.99 3.34 -10.71
N ALA A 53 -12.43 4.59 -10.85
CA ALA A 53 -13.86 4.94 -10.81
C ALA A 53 -14.71 4.08 -11.75
N THR A 54 -14.21 3.85 -12.96
CA THR A 54 -14.86 3.02 -13.97
C THR A 54 -14.94 1.55 -13.52
N ARG A 55 -13.83 1.00 -13.02
CA ARG A 55 -13.74 -0.39 -12.56
C ARG A 55 -14.69 -0.69 -11.41
N ILE A 56 -14.90 0.29 -10.54
CA ILE A 56 -15.75 0.13 -9.35
C ILE A 56 -17.18 0.59 -9.57
N HIS A 57 -17.50 1.10 -10.77
CA HIS A 57 -18.76 1.77 -11.08
C HIS A 57 -19.12 2.89 -10.09
N ALA A 58 -18.12 3.71 -9.72
CA ALA A 58 -18.32 4.83 -8.81
C ALA A 58 -19.25 5.88 -9.41
N LYS A 59 -20.11 6.47 -8.59
CA LYS A 59 -21.02 7.55 -9.00
C LYS A 59 -20.27 8.80 -9.50
N ASN A 60 -19.11 9.09 -8.93
CA ASN A 60 -18.27 10.24 -9.29
C ASN A 60 -16.83 10.03 -8.81
N LEU A 61 -15.93 10.89 -9.30
CA LEU A 61 -14.50 10.84 -8.97
C LEU A 61 -14.23 11.04 -7.49
N THR A 62 -15.01 11.90 -6.80
CA THR A 62 -14.88 12.14 -5.35
C THR A 62 -15.10 10.86 -4.53
N CYS A 63 -16.16 10.11 -4.85
CA CYS A 63 -16.43 8.80 -4.24
C CYS A 63 -15.31 7.81 -4.57
N ALA A 64 -14.88 7.76 -5.84
CA ALA A 64 -13.80 6.88 -6.27
C ALA A 64 -12.49 7.17 -5.53
N THR A 65 -12.09 8.43 -5.36
CA THR A 65 -10.89 8.82 -4.62
C THR A 65 -10.96 8.44 -3.14
N SER A 66 -12.12 8.66 -2.50
CA SER A 66 -12.33 8.24 -1.11
C SER A 66 -12.17 6.72 -0.95
N LEU A 67 -12.74 5.95 -1.88
CA LEU A 67 -12.63 4.49 -1.90
C LEU A 67 -11.21 4.03 -2.25
N PHE A 68 -10.54 4.69 -3.20
CA PHE A 68 -9.17 4.41 -3.60
C PHE A 68 -8.24 4.42 -2.39
N VAL A 69 -8.28 5.50 -1.60
CA VAL A 69 -7.49 5.62 -0.36
C VAL A 69 -7.86 4.53 0.65
N LYS A 70 -9.15 4.25 0.82
CA LYS A 70 -9.62 3.21 1.74
C LYS A 70 -9.06 1.82 1.38
N TYR A 71 -8.95 1.48 0.10
CA TYR A 71 -8.46 0.16 -0.33
C TYR A 71 -6.94 0.12 -0.34
N TRP A 72 -6.32 1.03 -1.06
CA TRP A 72 -4.89 0.98 -1.34
C TRP A 72 -4.03 1.36 -0.14
N CYS A 73 -4.34 2.46 0.53
CA CYS A 73 -3.53 2.94 1.65
C CYS A 73 -3.59 1.98 2.84
N THR A 74 -4.68 1.24 2.99
CA THR A 74 -4.76 0.14 3.97
C THR A 74 -3.72 -0.93 3.68
N SER A 75 -3.64 -1.40 2.43
CA SER A 75 -2.62 -2.38 2.01
C SER A 75 -1.20 -1.83 2.12
N TRP A 76 -1.01 -0.51 2.11
CA TRP A 76 0.30 0.12 2.29
C TRP A 76 0.70 0.28 3.76
N ILE A 77 -0.23 0.60 4.65
CA ILE A 77 0.08 0.90 6.06
C ILE A 77 0.04 -0.36 6.92
N LEU A 78 -0.92 -1.25 6.67
CA LEU A 78 -1.13 -2.43 7.50
C LEU A 78 0.07 -3.38 7.57
N PRO A 79 0.69 -3.82 6.45
CA PRO A 79 1.83 -4.73 6.51
C PRO A 79 3.03 -4.08 7.19
N PHE A 80 3.21 -2.76 7.01
CA PHE A 80 4.22 -1.99 7.73
C PHE A 80 4.02 -2.10 9.25
N LEU A 81 2.82 -1.72 9.74
CA LEU A 81 2.53 -1.69 11.18
C LEU A 81 2.67 -3.07 11.81
N TYR A 82 2.24 -4.12 11.09
CA TYR A 82 2.38 -5.50 11.55
C TYR A 82 3.85 -5.94 11.63
N CYS A 83 4.64 -5.72 10.57
CA CYS A 83 6.05 -6.10 10.55
C CYS A 83 6.83 -5.35 11.63
N HIS A 84 6.58 -4.06 11.81
CA HIS A 84 7.20 -3.28 12.89
C HIS A 84 6.86 -3.85 14.28
N ALA A 85 5.57 -4.11 14.56
CA ALA A 85 5.14 -4.66 15.85
C ALA A 85 5.69 -6.07 16.13
N ALA A 86 5.89 -6.87 15.08
CA ALA A 86 6.42 -8.23 15.17
C ALA A 86 7.95 -8.32 14.99
N VAL A 87 8.63 -7.19 14.81
CA VAL A 87 10.09 -7.11 14.55
C VAL A 87 10.50 -7.99 13.35
N LEU A 88 9.69 -7.96 12.29
CA LEU A 88 9.93 -8.72 11.07
C LEU A 88 10.63 -7.85 10.02
N PRO A 89 11.63 -8.37 9.29
CA PRO A 89 12.24 -7.67 8.17
C PRO A 89 11.23 -7.53 7.03
N PHE A 90 11.17 -6.38 6.39
CA PHE A 90 10.21 -6.11 5.32
C PHE A 90 10.79 -5.20 4.24
N VAL A 91 10.06 -5.01 3.13
CA VAL A 91 10.56 -4.22 1.98
C VAL A 91 10.85 -2.79 2.39
N LYS A 92 11.95 -2.20 1.89
CA LYS A 92 12.21 -0.77 2.00
C LYS A 92 10.99 -0.01 1.45
N TRP A 93 10.27 0.63 2.37
CA TRP A 93 8.93 1.12 2.14
C TRP A 93 8.95 2.59 1.72
N ASP A 94 9.03 2.83 0.42
CA ASP A 94 8.89 4.15 -0.17
C ASP A 94 7.83 4.14 -1.28
N SER A 95 7.35 5.32 -1.66
CA SER A 95 6.34 5.52 -2.70
C SER A 95 6.74 4.97 -4.07
N SER A 96 8.03 4.80 -4.33
CA SER A 96 8.54 4.18 -5.56
C SER A 96 8.42 2.66 -5.53
N ALA A 97 8.42 2.03 -4.35
CA ALA A 97 8.28 0.59 -4.17
C ALA A 97 6.84 0.08 -4.38
N LEU A 98 5.85 0.93 -4.13
CA LEU A 98 4.44 0.57 -4.06
C LEU A 98 3.77 0.81 -5.41
N VAL A 99 3.30 -0.28 -6.03
CA VAL A 99 2.66 -0.26 -7.34
C VAL A 99 1.15 -0.10 -7.20
N ILE A 100 0.56 0.59 -8.18
CA ILE A 100 -0.89 0.79 -8.31
C ILE A 100 -1.30 0.32 -9.70
N ASP A 101 -1.46 -0.99 -9.81
CA ASP A 101 -2.03 -1.61 -10.99
C ASP A 101 -3.46 -2.08 -10.69
N LEU A 102 -4.31 -2.05 -11.71
CA LEU A 102 -5.73 -2.39 -11.64
C LEU A 102 -6.02 -3.69 -12.41
N PRO A 103 -5.48 -4.86 -12.00
CA PRO A 103 -5.67 -6.09 -12.76
C PRO A 103 -7.14 -6.52 -12.76
N GLU A 104 -7.56 -7.24 -13.80
CA GLU A 104 -8.97 -7.60 -13.98
C GLU A 104 -9.50 -8.49 -12.83
N GLN A 105 -8.68 -9.41 -12.30
CA GLN A 105 -9.07 -10.34 -11.24
C GLN A 105 -8.60 -9.89 -9.84
N TRP A 106 -8.73 -8.61 -9.55
CA TRP A 106 -8.19 -8.01 -8.33
C TRP A 106 -9.13 -8.13 -7.12
N TYR A 107 -8.59 -8.47 -5.94
CA TYR A 107 -9.24 -8.38 -4.63
C TYR A 107 -8.64 -7.23 -3.80
N TRP A 108 -9.46 -6.20 -3.58
CA TRP A 108 -8.95 -4.83 -3.37
C TRP A 108 -8.51 -4.57 -1.93
N ASP A 109 -9.00 -5.38 -0.99
CA ASP A 109 -8.73 -5.25 0.43
C ASP A 109 -7.54 -6.07 0.92
N ARG A 110 -6.90 -6.84 0.02
CA ARG A 110 -5.87 -7.82 0.42
C ARG A 110 -4.69 -7.90 -0.50
N THR A 111 -4.60 -7.13 -1.57
CA THR A 111 -3.46 -7.23 -2.48
C THR A 111 -2.47 -6.10 -2.20
N LEU A 112 -1.27 -6.47 -1.79
CA LEU A 112 -0.10 -5.60 -1.78
C LEU A 112 0.65 -5.81 -3.09
N GLN A 113 0.86 -4.72 -3.82
CA GLN A 113 1.62 -4.72 -5.07
C GLN A 113 2.95 -3.99 -4.87
N LEU A 114 4.02 -4.66 -5.26
CA LEU A 114 5.38 -4.16 -5.13
C LEU A 114 6.06 -4.18 -6.49
N ASN A 115 6.88 -3.18 -6.76
CA ASN A 115 7.74 -3.22 -7.93
C ASN A 115 8.84 -4.30 -7.74
N GLN A 116 9.38 -4.79 -8.85
CA GLN A 116 10.38 -5.84 -8.81
C GLN A 116 11.69 -5.39 -8.15
N THR A 117 12.09 -4.13 -8.32
CA THR A 117 13.35 -3.60 -7.76
C THR A 117 13.33 -3.57 -6.23
N SER A 118 12.24 -3.10 -5.63
CA SER A 118 12.06 -3.02 -4.17
C SER A 118 11.84 -4.38 -3.53
N PHE A 119 11.39 -5.37 -4.30
CA PHE A 119 11.40 -6.76 -3.83
C PHE A 119 12.82 -7.25 -3.47
N TYR A 120 13.87 -6.66 -4.05
CA TYR A 120 15.23 -7.07 -3.71
C TYR A 120 15.78 -6.41 -2.44
N SER A 121 15.10 -5.40 -1.86
CA SER A 121 15.58 -4.57 -0.75
C SER A 121 14.79 -4.76 0.57
N PHE A 122 14.85 -5.96 1.15
CA PHE A 122 14.30 -6.21 2.50
C PHE A 122 15.25 -5.72 3.59
N GLN A 123 14.70 -5.02 4.58
CA GLN A 123 15.41 -4.54 5.77
C GLN A 123 14.48 -4.56 7.00
N ILE A 124 15.05 -4.62 8.20
CA ILE A 124 14.27 -4.38 9.41
C ILE A 124 13.84 -2.92 9.36
N ILE A 125 12.53 -2.69 9.41
CA ILE A 125 11.96 -1.36 9.37
C ILE A 125 11.98 -0.79 10.79
N HIS A 126 12.56 0.40 10.96
CA HIS A 126 12.48 1.13 12.22
C HIS A 126 11.33 2.16 12.21
N LEU A 127 11.06 2.72 13.39
CA LEU A 127 10.00 3.70 13.58
C LEU A 127 10.26 5.00 12.80
N GLN A 128 11.52 5.33 12.53
CA GLN A 128 11.85 6.54 11.75
C GLN A 128 11.33 6.43 10.32
N GLU A 129 11.49 5.27 9.67
CA GLU A 129 10.95 5.04 8.33
C GLU A 129 9.41 5.12 8.29
N PHE A 130 8.73 4.94 9.43
CA PHE A 130 7.29 5.19 9.51
C PHE A 130 6.96 6.67 9.33
N ASN A 131 7.72 7.55 9.98
CA ASN A 131 7.50 8.99 9.86
C ASN A 131 7.72 9.43 8.42
N ASP A 132 8.78 8.93 7.78
CA ASP A 132 9.09 9.20 6.37
C ASP A 132 7.95 8.73 5.44
N LEU A 133 7.37 7.55 5.71
CA LEU A 133 6.19 7.06 5.00
C LEU A 133 4.98 7.98 5.20
N ILE A 134 4.71 8.40 6.43
CA ILE A 134 3.57 9.29 6.72
C ILE A 134 3.75 10.63 6.01
N GLU A 135 4.97 11.16 5.93
CA GLU A 135 5.28 12.37 5.15
C GLU A 135 5.01 12.17 3.65
N GLN A 136 5.47 11.06 3.06
CA GLN A 136 5.18 10.71 1.66
C GLN A 136 3.66 10.59 1.41
N LEU A 137 2.95 9.91 2.30
CA LEU A 137 1.49 9.76 2.23
C LEU A 137 0.76 11.10 2.40
N ASN A 138 1.25 12.02 3.22
CA ASN A 138 0.70 13.36 3.35
C ASN A 138 0.76 14.12 2.02
N VAL A 139 1.90 14.05 1.32
CA VAL A 139 2.06 14.67 0.00
C VAL A 139 1.11 14.03 -1.01
N LEU A 140 1.07 12.69 -1.05
CA LEU A 140 0.16 11.95 -1.92
C LEU A 140 -1.32 12.28 -1.64
N PHE A 141 -1.72 12.39 -0.38
CA PHE A 141 -3.12 12.64 -0.02
C PHE A 141 -3.55 14.05 -0.35
N LYS A 142 -2.65 15.04 -0.25
CA LYS A 142 -2.92 16.39 -0.75
C LYS A 142 -3.19 16.37 -2.26
N GLN A 143 -2.39 15.58 -2.99
CA GLN A 143 -2.57 15.42 -4.43
C GLN A 143 -3.89 14.71 -4.78
N LEU A 144 -4.20 13.60 -4.12
CA LEU A 144 -5.47 12.89 -4.28
C LEU A 144 -6.68 13.78 -3.92
N ALA A 145 -6.59 14.54 -2.83
CA ALA A 145 -7.61 15.49 -2.40
C ALA A 145 -7.87 16.56 -3.46
N LYS A 146 -6.80 17.15 -4.03
CA LYS A 146 -6.87 18.13 -5.11
C LYS A 146 -7.55 17.55 -6.36
N ILE A 147 -7.10 16.40 -6.84
CA ILE A 147 -7.58 15.82 -8.11
C ILE A 147 -8.99 15.23 -7.97
N GLY A 148 -9.24 14.49 -6.88
CA GLY A 148 -10.52 13.86 -6.57
C GLY A 148 -11.57 14.81 -5.98
N ARG A 149 -11.18 16.03 -5.62
CA ARG A 149 -12.02 17.02 -4.91
C ARG A 149 -12.62 16.45 -3.62
N VAL A 150 -11.80 15.72 -2.85
CA VAL A 150 -12.15 15.16 -1.55
C VAL A 150 -11.48 16.01 -0.46
N PRO A 151 -12.13 16.32 0.67
CA PRO A 151 -11.45 16.92 1.80
C PRO A 151 -10.26 16.07 2.25
N TYR A 152 -9.07 16.66 2.33
CA TYR A 152 -7.85 15.97 2.72
C TYR A 152 -7.98 15.18 4.04
N VAL A 153 -8.63 15.76 5.04
CA VAL A 153 -8.83 15.14 6.35
C VAL A 153 -9.63 13.83 6.23
N LEU A 154 -10.63 13.80 5.35
CA LEU A 154 -11.47 12.62 5.11
C LEU A 154 -10.64 11.45 4.55
N LEU A 155 -9.58 11.72 3.79
CA LEU A 155 -8.70 10.67 3.29
C LEU A 155 -7.98 9.96 4.44
N TRP A 156 -7.46 10.72 5.42
CA TRP A 156 -6.84 10.15 6.62
C TRP A 156 -7.84 9.43 7.53
N GLU A 157 -9.05 9.96 7.69
CA GLU A 157 -10.11 9.28 8.44
C GLU A 157 -10.45 7.92 7.85
N ASN A 158 -10.58 7.84 6.50
CA ASN A 158 -10.84 6.59 5.81
C ASN A 158 -9.74 5.55 6.05
N VAL A 159 -8.47 5.97 6.04
CA VAL A 159 -7.33 5.11 6.36
C VAL A 159 -7.42 4.61 7.80
N ALA A 160 -7.56 5.53 8.76
CA ALA A 160 -7.57 5.20 10.18
C ALA A 160 -8.68 4.19 10.50
N VAL A 161 -9.91 4.45 10.05
CA VAL A 161 -11.05 3.55 10.23
C VAL A 161 -10.75 2.17 9.63
N ARG A 162 -10.16 2.12 8.44
CA ARG A 162 -9.95 0.84 7.75
C ARG A 162 -8.83 0.00 8.38
N VAL A 163 -7.74 0.65 8.81
CA VAL A 163 -6.65 -0.01 9.55
C VAL A 163 -7.16 -0.56 10.88
N VAL A 164 -7.91 0.23 11.64
CA VAL A 164 -8.50 -0.21 12.93
C VAL A 164 -9.48 -1.38 12.74
N GLN A 165 -10.37 -1.28 11.75
CA GLN A 165 -11.30 -2.37 11.40
C GLN A 165 -10.56 -3.66 11.06
N PHE A 166 -9.44 -3.55 10.33
CA PHE A 166 -8.64 -4.70 9.95
C PHE A 166 -8.07 -5.40 11.19
N TYR A 167 -7.39 -4.66 12.08
CA TYR A 167 -6.83 -5.25 13.30
C TYR A 167 -7.89 -5.83 14.23
N HIS A 168 -9.04 -5.18 14.38
CA HIS A 168 -10.16 -5.77 15.12
C HIS A 168 -10.61 -7.10 14.52
N SER A 169 -10.69 -7.20 13.18
CA SER A 169 -11.08 -8.44 12.51
C SER A 169 -10.06 -9.59 12.67
N LEU A 170 -8.79 -9.26 12.95
CA LEU A 170 -7.76 -10.24 13.28
C LEU A 170 -7.88 -10.73 14.71
N GLN A 171 -8.16 -9.83 15.67
CA GLN A 171 -8.31 -10.17 17.09
C GLN A 171 -9.50 -11.10 17.36
N ILE A 172 -10.60 -10.94 16.62
CA ILE A 172 -11.79 -11.81 16.73
C ILE A 172 -11.52 -13.24 16.20
N LYS A 173 -10.41 -13.47 15.50
CA LYS A 173 -10.06 -14.75 14.87
C LYS A 173 -8.90 -15.50 15.55
N ILE A 174 -8.42 -15.00 16.69
CA ILE A 174 -7.46 -15.67 17.58
C ILE A 174 -8.25 -16.23 18.76
#